data_AF-A0A948CFV4-F1
#
_entry.id   AF-A0A948CFV4-F1
#
_cell.length_a   1.000
_cell.length_b   1.000
_cell.length_c   1.000
_cell.angle_alpha   90.00
_cell.angle_beta   90.00
_cell.angle_gamma   90.00
#
_symmetry.space_group_name_H-M   'P 1'
#
loop_
_entity.id
_entity.type
_entity.pdbx_description
1 polymer ?
#
loop_
_entity_poly.entity_id
_entity_poly.type
_entity_poly.pdbx_seq_one_letter_code
_entity_poly.pdbx_strand_id
1 'polypeptide(L)' 'MTEKDRPLLARPEKDRPWVMRTYAGHSTAQASNELYRNNLSKGQTGLSVAFDLPTQTGYDPDSV' A
#
# COMPACT_ATOMS: atom_id res chain seq x y z
N MET A 1 -38.40 -7.29 35.14
CA MET A 1 -37.27 -7.12 34.21
C MET A 1 -37.59 -5.90 33.37
N THR A 2 -37.17 -4.71 33.81
CA THR A 2 -37.49 -3.47 33.06
C THR A 2 -36.41 -3.22 32.02
N GLU A 3 -36.74 -2.48 30.97
CA GLU A 3 -35.81 -2.13 29.87
C GLU A 3 -34.53 -1.42 30.35
N LYS A 4 -34.54 -0.92 31.60
CA LYS A 4 -33.44 -0.28 32.30
C LYS A 4 -32.31 -1.22 32.73
N ASP A 5 -32.55 -2.53 32.76
CA ASP A 5 -31.64 -3.54 33.30
C ASP A 5 -30.82 -4.27 32.21
N ARG A 6 -30.92 -3.83 30.95
CA ARG A 6 -30.21 -4.44 29.82
C ARG A 6 -28.75 -3.98 29.81
N PRO A 7 -27.76 -4.89 29.91
CA PRO A 7 -26.35 -4.49 29.91
C PRO A 7 -26.03 -3.75 28.61
N LEU A 8 -25.33 -2.62 28.72
CA LEU A 8 -24.81 -1.91 27.56
C LEU A 8 -23.77 -2.82 26.91
N LEU A 9 -24.14 -3.49 25.82
CA LEU A 9 -23.20 -4.24 25.00
C LEU A 9 -22.11 -3.28 24.54
N ALA A 10 -20.85 -3.64 24.79
CA ALA A 10 -19.71 -2.90 24.30
C ALA A 10 -19.84 -2.74 22.77
N ARG A 11 -19.66 -1.52 22.27
CA ARG A 11 -19.72 -1.27 20.83
C ARG A 11 -18.62 -2.12 20.15
N PRO A 12 -18.90 -2.76 19.01
CA PRO A 12 -17.90 -3.54 18.30
C PRO A 12 -16.69 -2.66 17.98
N GLU A 13 -15.49 -3.22 18.16
CA GLU A 13 -14.24 -2.57 17.80
C GLU A 13 -14.23 -2.28 16.29
N LYS A 14 -13.69 -1.13 15.89
CA LYS A 14 -13.61 -0.78 14.47
C LYS A 14 -12.54 -1.63 13.79
N ASP A 15 -12.85 -2.11 12.60
CA ASP A 15 -11.86 -2.75 11.73
C ASP A 15 -10.69 -1.81 11.44
N ARG A 16 -9.51 -2.42 11.22
CA ARG A 16 -8.33 -1.67 10.80
C ARG A 16 -8.57 -1.06 9.41
N PRO A 17 -8.10 0.17 9.15
CA PRO A 17 -8.27 0.80 7.85
C PRO A 17 -7.51 0.05 6.75
N TRP A 18 -8.01 0.16 5.52
CA TRP A 18 -7.36 -0.39 4.33
C TRP A 18 -5.98 0.20 4.08
N VAL A 19 -5.11 -0.59 3.45
CA VAL A 19 -3.77 -0.14 3.05
C VAL A 19 -3.87 0.75 1.81
N MET A 20 -3.33 1.96 1.89
CA MET A 20 -3.17 2.85 0.75
C MET A 20 -1.89 2.46 0.01
N ARG A 21 -2.06 1.80 -1.15
CA ARG A 21 -0.97 1.14 -1.90
C ARG A 21 -0.99 1.52 -3.38
N THR A 22 -0.44 2.70 -3.70
CA THR A 22 -0.30 3.17 -5.09
C THR A 22 0.69 2.31 -5.87
N TYR A 23 0.29 1.86 -7.06
CA TYR A 23 1.16 1.16 -8.01
C TYR A 23 2.07 2.16 -8.73
N ALA A 24 3.38 2.03 -8.56
CA ALA A 24 4.34 3.00 -9.04
C ALA A 24 5.72 2.38 -9.33
N GLY A 25 6.42 2.96 -10.30
CA GLY A 25 7.80 2.64 -10.68
C GLY A 25 8.32 3.72 -11.61
N HIS A 26 9.65 3.84 -11.72
CA HIS A 26 10.34 4.82 -12.57
C HIS A 26 11.53 4.18 -13.28
N SER A 27 12.12 4.88 -14.25
CA SER A 27 13.22 4.44 -15.12
C SER A 27 14.41 3.78 -14.42
N THR A 28 14.70 4.13 -13.16
CA THR A 28 15.80 3.52 -12.39
C THR A 28 15.32 3.16 -10.99
N ALA A 29 16.05 2.23 -10.34
CA ALA A 29 15.77 1.85 -8.96
C ALA A 29 15.90 3.05 -7.99
N GLN A 30 16.89 3.92 -8.20
CA GLN A 30 17.09 5.11 -7.35
C GLN A 30 15.92 6.09 -7.47
N ALA A 31 15.50 6.42 -8.70
CA ALA A 31 14.35 7.31 -8.92
C ALA A 31 13.05 6.71 -8.37
N SER A 32 12.87 5.40 -8.50
CA SER A 32 11.74 4.68 -7.90
C SER A 32 11.75 4.78 -6.38
N ASN A 33 12.91 4.62 -5.73
CA ASN A 33 13.04 4.76 -4.29
C ASN A 33 12.72 6.19 -3.79
N GLU A 34 13.18 7.22 -4.48
CA GLU A 34 12.84 8.61 -4.17
C GLU A 34 11.33 8.85 -4.27
N LEU A 35 10.69 8.34 -5.33
CA LEU A 35 9.25 8.37 -5.50
C LEU A 35 8.51 7.66 -4.36
N TYR A 36 8.96 6.47 -3.95
CA TYR A 36 8.35 5.71 -2.86
C TYR A 36 8.43 6.44 -1.53
N ARG A 37 9.60 7.00 -1.20
CA ARG A 37 9.77 7.78 0.03
C ARG A 37 8.89 9.03 0.05
N ASN A 38 8.77 9.72 -1.09
CA ASN A 38 7.86 10.85 -1.22
C ASN A 38 6.40 10.44 -1.00
N ASN A 39 5.96 9.31 -1.56
CA ASN A 39 4.59 8.83 -1.35
C ASN A 39 4.33 8.42 0.10
N LEU A 40 5.29 7.76 0.75
CA LEU A 40 5.21 7.41 2.17
C LEU A 40 5.09 8.68 3.03
N SER A 41 5.88 9.72 2.73
CA SER A 41 5.79 11.00 3.44
C SER A 41 4.44 11.71 3.27
N LYS A 42 3.69 11.38 2.21
CA LYS A 42 2.35 11.90 1.89
C LYS A 42 1.21 11.01 2.40
N GLY A 43 1.51 9.98 3.20
CA GLY A 43 0.49 9.13 3.83
C GLY A 43 0.16 7.84 3.10
N GLN A 44 0.95 7.43 2.10
CA GLN A 44 0.89 6.06 1.58
C GLN A 44 1.29 5.07 2.68
N THR A 45 0.58 3.95 2.80
CA THR A 45 0.80 2.96 3.88
C THR A 45 1.26 1.58 3.39
N GLY A 46 1.38 1.38 2.09
CA GLY A 46 2.00 0.18 1.49
C GLY A 46 2.65 0.47 0.15
N LEU A 47 3.65 -0.33 -0.25
CA LEU A 47 4.39 -0.17 -1.51
C LEU A 47 3.92 -1.16 -2.58
N SER A 48 3.77 -0.69 -3.83
CA SER A 48 3.44 -1.51 -5.00
C SER A 48 4.29 -1.11 -6.19
N VAL A 49 5.04 -2.05 -6.73
CA VAL A 49 6.16 -1.80 -7.63
C VAL A 49 5.77 -2.12 -9.07
N ALA A 50 5.89 -1.12 -9.95
CA ALA A 50 5.76 -1.30 -11.39
C ALA A 50 7.14 -1.54 -12.02
N PHE A 51 7.26 -2.62 -12.79
CA PHE A 51 8.46 -2.94 -13.56
C PHE A 51 8.29 -2.57 -15.03
N ASP A 52 9.39 -2.34 -15.73
CA ASP A 52 9.42 -2.17 -17.18
C ASP A 52 9.19 -3.51 -17.91
N LEU A 53 8.93 -3.45 -19.21
CA LEU A 53 8.58 -4.64 -19.99
C LEU A 53 9.72 -5.68 -20.05
N PRO A 54 11.01 -5.31 -20.24
CA PRO A 54 12.11 -6.27 -20.18
C PRO A 54 12.13 -7.08 -18.89
N THR A 55 12.06 -6.42 -17.73
CA THR A 55 12.01 -7.11 -16.42
C THR A 55 10.77 -8.01 -16.30
N GLN A 56 9.60 -7.57 -16.78
CA GLN A 56 8.38 -8.38 -16.76
C GLN A 56 8.45 -9.63 -17.66
N THR A 57 9.24 -9.56 -18.73
CA THR A 57 9.37 -10.63 -19.73
C THR A 57 10.65 -11.45 -19.57
N GLY A 58 11.48 -11.14 -18.57
CA GLY A 58 12.67 -11.90 -18.20
C GLY A 58 13.92 -11.56 -19.01
N TYR A 59 13.97 -10.39 -19.65
CA TYR A 59 15.16 -9.91 -20.35
C TYR A 59 15.95 -8.94 -19.47
N ASP A 60 17.27 -9.12 -19.48
CA ASP A 60 18.20 -8.15 -18.92
C ASP A 60 18.21 -6.86 -19.75
N PRO A 61 18.47 -5.69 -19.13
CA PRO A 61 18.43 -4.41 -19.83
C PRO A 61 19.49 -4.26 -20.94
N ASP A 62 20.51 -5.10 -20.97
CA ASP A 62 21.56 -5.17 -21.99
C ASP A 62 21.39 -6.34 -22.98
N SER A 63 20.25 -7.03 -22.93
CA SER A 63 19.90 -8.08 -23.90
C SER A 63 19.87 -7.51 -25.33
N VAL A 64 20.48 -8.24 -26.27
CA VAL A 64 20.57 -7.89 -27.70
C VAL A 64 19.41 -8.44 -28.52
#